data_AF-A0A934TCQ2-F1
#
_entry.id   AF-A0A934TCQ2-F1
#
_cell.length_a   1.000
_cell.length_b   1.000
_cell.length_c   1.000
_cell.angle_alpha   90.00
_cell.angle_beta   90.00
_cell.angle_gamma   90.00
#
_symmetry.space_group_name_H-M   'P 1'
#
loop_
_entity.id
_entity.type
_entity.pdbx_description
1 polymer ?
#
loop_
_entity_poly.entity_id
_entity_poly.type
_entity_poly.pdbx_seq_one_letter_code
_entity_poly.pdbx_strand_id
1 'polypeptide(L)' 'MGIEKVELYICTCDNCGCDYESDDLYRVFADETEADDFVRNTGDWIKENGKYYCCDCAELDDNGIMAISENRTNKFVE' A
#
# COMPACT_ATOMS: atom_id res chain seq x y z
N MET A 1 7.81 33.66 0.68
CA MET A 1 7.64 32.21 0.89
C MET A 1 6.15 32.00 1.17
N GLY A 2 5.46 31.25 0.31
CA GLY A 2 4.03 30.98 0.42
C GLY A 2 3.78 29.51 0.75
N ILE A 3 2.60 29.21 1.26
CA ILE A 3 2.12 27.85 1.48
C ILE A 3 1.02 27.61 0.45
N GLU A 4 1.10 26.50 -0.28
CA GLU A 4 0.14 26.13 -1.32
C GLU A 4 -0.35 24.68 -1.12
N LYS A 5 -1.57 24.40 -1.58
CA LYS A 5 -2.13 23.04 -1.60
C LYS A 5 -1.74 22.38 -2.90
N VAL A 6 -1.23 21.15 -2.82
CA VAL A 6 -0.95 20.28 -3.96
C VAL A 6 -1.69 18.95 -3.79
N GLU A 7 -1.89 18.23 -4.89
CA GLU A 7 -2.44 16.88 -4.92
C GLU A 7 -1.30 15.90 -5.16
N LEU A 8 -1.27 14.82 -4.39
CA LEU A 8 -0.21 13.80 -4.38
C LEU A 8 -0.84 12.42 -4.22
N TYR A 9 -0.08 11.38 -4.55
CA TYR A 9 -0.52 9.99 -4.47
C TYR A 9 0.00 9.32 -3.20
N ILE A 10 -0.78 8.39 -2.66
CA ILE A 10 -0.37 7.49 -1.57
C ILE A 10 -0.64 6.05 -2.00
N CYS A 11 0.15 5.11 -1.47
CA CYS A 11 -0.11 3.69 -1.63
C CYS A 11 -1.00 3.20 -0.48
N THR A 12 -2.10 2.53 -0.81
CA THR A 12 -3.03 1.95 0.16
C THR A 12 -3.20 0.47 -0.04
N CYS A 13 -3.41 -0.29 1.03
CA CYS A 13 -3.64 -1.72 0.96
C CYS A 13 -5.06 -2.02 0.43
N ASP A 14 -5.18 -2.80 -0.63
CA ASP A 14 -6.45 -3.23 -1.22
C ASP A 14 -7.30 -4.11 -0.27
N ASN A 15 -6.70 -4.70 0.77
CA ASN A 15 -7.43 -5.51 1.76
C ASN A 15 -7.94 -4.66 2.93
N CYS A 16 -7.06 -3.93 3.63
CA CYS A 16 -7.43 -3.22 4.86
C CYS A 16 -7.49 -1.69 4.74
N GLY A 17 -7.11 -1.12 3.59
CA GLY A 17 -7.14 0.32 3.34
C GLY A 17 -6.10 1.14 4.10
N CYS A 18 -5.21 0.52 4.89
CA CYS A 18 -4.11 1.25 5.51
C CYS A 18 -3.21 1.84 4.42
N ASP A 19 -2.64 3.01 4.67
CA ASP A 19 -1.58 3.56 3.85
C ASP A 19 -0.21 3.01 4.28
N TYR A 20 0.81 3.28 3.46
CA TYR A 20 2.19 3.01 3.85
C TYR A 20 2.63 4.03 4.91
N GLU A 21 2.53 3.64 6.17
CA GLU A 21 2.86 4.50 7.32
C GLU A 21 4.38 4.72 7.43
N SER A 22 4.79 5.96 7.60
CA SER A 22 6.19 6.35 7.84
C SER A 22 6.23 7.37 8.97
N ASP A 23 6.50 6.93 10.20
CA ASP A 23 6.71 7.78 11.38
C ASP A 23 5.66 8.91 11.53
N ASP A 24 4.38 8.54 11.68
CA ASP A 24 3.23 9.45 11.85
C ASP A 24 2.95 10.42 10.66
N LEU A 25 3.55 10.17 9.49
CA LEU A 25 3.34 10.95 8.26
C LEU A 25 2.90 10.06 7.10
N TYR A 26 2.08 10.64 6.22
CA TYR A 26 1.80 10.05 4.92
C TYR A 26 3.06 10.04 4.08
N ARG A 27 3.39 8.87 3.54
CA ARG A 27 4.34 8.78 2.44
C ARG A 27 3.62 9.06 1.13
N VAL A 28 3.98 10.20 0.52
CA VAL A 28 3.31 10.75 -0.67
C VAL A 28 4.26 10.75 -1.87
N PHE A 29 3.68 10.62 -3.07
CA PHE A 29 4.38 10.54 -4.35
C PHE A 29 3.82 11.54 -5.36
N ALA A 30 4.64 11.95 -6.34
CA ALA A 30 4.21 12.93 -7.33
C ALA A 30 3.21 12.33 -8.34
N ASP A 31 3.33 11.04 -8.63
CA ASP A 31 2.45 10.30 -9.54
C ASP A 31 2.31 8.82 -9.16
N GLU A 32 1.41 8.11 -9.87
CA GLU A 32 1.14 6.68 -9.67
C GLU A 32 2.34 5.77 -9.98
N THR A 33 3.23 6.19 -10.89
CA THR A 33 4.38 5.38 -11.30
C THR A 33 5.42 5.37 -10.19
N GLU A 34 5.71 6.52 -9.59
CA GLU A 34 6.58 6.61 -8.43
C GLU A 34 6.03 5.82 -7.23
N ALA A 35 4.72 5.88 -7.01
CA ALA A 35 4.03 5.13 -5.97
C ALA A 35 4.15 3.60 -6.18
N ASP A 36 3.93 3.13 -7.42
CA ASP A 36 4.10 1.72 -7.78
C ASP A 36 5.55 1.25 -7.64
N ASP A 37 6.49 2.02 -8.20
CA ASP A 37 7.92 1.68 -8.14
C ASP A 37 8.42 1.65 -6.70
N PHE A 38 7.90 2.51 -5.82
CA PHE A 38 8.23 2.44 -4.40
C PHE A 38 7.85 1.08 -3.79
N VAL A 39 6.61 0.63 -3.98
CA VAL A 39 6.14 -0.66 -3.42
C VAL A 39 6.97 -1.82 -3.97
N ARG A 40 7.29 -1.80 -5.27
CA ARG A 40 8.08 -2.85 -5.92
C ARG A 40 9.52 -2.92 -5.42
N ASN A 41 10.08 -1.79 -4.97
CA ASN A 41 11.51 -1.69 -4.62
C ASN A 41 11.79 -1.74 -3.12
N THR A 42 10.83 -1.38 -2.25
CA THR A 42 11.03 -1.45 -0.79
C THR A 42 10.83 -2.85 -0.21
N GLY A 43 10.02 -3.68 -0.87
CA GLY A 43 9.89 -5.11 -0.55
C GLY A 43 9.03 -5.43 0.69
N ASP A 44 8.55 -4.43 1.43
CA ASP A 44 7.69 -4.63 2.61
C ASP A 44 6.23 -4.95 2.24
N TRP A 45 5.82 -4.62 1.01
CA TRP A 45 4.46 -4.78 0.52
C TRP A 45 4.45 -5.67 -0.73
N ILE A 46 3.37 -6.42 -0.90
CA ILE A 46 3.22 -7.39 -1.99
C ILE A 46 2.31 -6.79 -3.06
N LYS A 47 2.76 -6.85 -4.32
CA LYS A 47 1.93 -6.53 -5.49
C LYS A 47 1.54 -7.82 -6.20
N GLU A 48 0.25 -8.12 -6.26
CA GLU A 48 -0.26 -9.30 -6.95
C GLU A 48 -1.57 -9.00 -7.69
N ASN A 49 -1.66 -9.43 -8.95
CA ASN A 49 -2.83 -9.20 -9.82
C ASN A 49 -3.29 -7.73 -9.89
N GLY A 50 -2.33 -6.79 -9.85
CA GLY A 50 -2.59 -5.35 -9.90
C GLY A 50 -3.08 -4.74 -8.58
N LYS A 51 -3.11 -5.51 -7.49
CA LYS A 51 -3.46 -5.06 -6.14
C LYS A 51 -2.23 -5.00 -5.24
N TYR A 52 -2.27 -4.13 -4.24
CA TYR A 52 -1.23 -3.88 -3.26
C TYR A 52 -1.66 -4.35 -1.86
N TYR A 53 -0.79 -5.07 -1.18
CA TYR A 53 -1.07 -5.61 0.15
C TYR A 53 0.05 -5.27 1.12
N CYS A 54 -0.31 -4.77 2.30
CA CYS A 54 0.63 -4.61 3.40
C CYS A 54 1.04 -5.97 3.98
N CYS A 55 2.19 -6.01 4.64
CA CYS A 55 2.73 -7.19 5.30
C CYS A 55 1.76 -7.85 6.29
N ASP A 56 0.90 -7.06 6.95
CA ASP A 56 -0.09 -7.63 7.87
C ASP A 56 -1.29 -8.29 7.18
N CYS A 57 -1.51 -7.95 5.90
CA CYS A 57 -2.65 -8.44 5.12
C CYS A 57 -2.28 -9.53 4.14
N ALA A 58 -1.04 -9.58 3.69
CA ALA A 58 -0.55 -10.63 2.81
C ALA A 58 0.86 -11.04 3.20
N GLU A 59 1.10 -12.35 3.16
CA GLU A 59 2.42 -12.96 3.25
C GLU A 59 2.57 -13.96 2.11
N LEU A 60 3.79 -14.09 1.58
CA LEU A 60 4.14 -15.14 0.63
C LEU A 60 4.71 -16.33 1.38
N ASP A 61 4.22 -17.53 1.10
CA ASP A 61 4.84 -18.76 1.59
C ASP A 61 6.13 -19.09 0.80
N ASP A 62 6.84 -20.14 1.22
CA ASP A 62 8.08 -20.60 0.58
C ASP A 62 7.89 -21.05 -0.89
N ASN A 63 6.65 -21.25 -1.34
CA ASN A 63 6.30 -21.61 -2.71
C ASN A 63 5.85 -20.40 -3.55
N GLY A 64 5.86 -19.20 -2.97
CA GLY A 64 5.34 -17.98 -3.60
C GLY A 64 3.82 -17.93 -3.68
N ILE A 65 3.12 -18.72 -2.85
CA ILE A 65 1.66 -18.68 -2.72
C ILE A 65 1.33 -17.60 -1.69
N MET A 66 0.53 -16.61 -2.11
CA MET A 66 0.09 -15.54 -1.23
C MET A 66 -1.08 -16.00 -0.35
N ALA A 67 -0.93 -15.83 0.95
CA ALA A 67 -2.01 -15.95 1.92
C ALA A 67 -2.52 -14.54 2.27
N ILE A 68 -3.82 -14.29 2.09
CA ILE A 68 -4.44 -13.01 2.45
C ILE A 68 -5.19 -13.16 3.78
N SER A 69 -5.01 -12.21 4.70
CA SER A 69 -5.71 -12.17 5.98
C SER A 69 -7.18 -11.76 5.81
N GLU A 70 -8.09 -12.72 5.99
CA GLU A 70 -9.55 -12.51 5.93
C GLU A 70 -10.09 -11.65 7.10
N ASN A 71 -9.35 -11.57 8.21
CA ASN A 71 -9.79 -10.86 9.42
C ASN A 71 -9.54 -9.34 9.36
N ARG A 72 -8.75 -8.89 8.37
CA ARG A 72 -8.40 -7.48 8.17
C ARG A 72 -9.11 -6.85 6.98
N THR A 73 -9.95 -7.61 6.28
CA THR A 73 -10.71 -7.10 5.14
C THR A 73 -11.58 -5.94 5.57
N ASN A 74 -11.39 -4.79 4.93
CA ASN A 74 -12.13 -3.58 5.23
C ASN A 74 -13.63 -3.85 4.99
N LYS A 75 -14.41 -3.97 6.07
CA LYS A 75 -15.87 -4.18 6.01
C LYS A 75 -16.64 -2.92 5.59
N PHE A 76 -15.94 -1.89 5.14
CA PHE A 76 -16.50 -0.63 4.68
C PHE A 76 -16.27 -0.50 3.17
N VAL A 77 -16.97 -1.32 2.41
CA VAL A 77 -17.38 -0.98 1.05
C VAL A 77 -18.88 -0.74 1.17
N GLU A 78 -19.32 0.50 0.91
CA GLU A 78 -20.74 0.90 0.90
C GLU A 78 -21.60 0.00 0.00
#